data_AF-A0A1K0IVD9-F1
#
_entry.id   AF-A0A1K0IVD9-F1
#
_cell.length_a   1.000
_cell.length_b   1.000
_cell.length_c   1.000
_cell.angle_alpha   90.00
_cell.angle_beta   90.00
_cell.angle_gamma   90.00
#
_symmetry.space_group_name_H-M   'P 1'
#
loop_
_entity.id
_entity.type
_entity.pdbx_description
1 polymer ?
#
loop_
_entity_poly.entity_id
_entity_poly.type
_entity_poly.pdbx_seq_one_letter_code
_entity_poly.pdbx_strand_id
1 'polypeptide(L)'
;MRHVQQAPGGVRRLSVAVVVNYRQQADAKGKLVAEALPPALLAQIQNLTKEAMGFSADRGDSINVVNSPFTAEREKAAPEVPLWKQPDMIELGKTLAGYLLLAVLALFVWFKVARPILRRYTSPPLPAPEAKDETEAVLLPPDEPANPEILRLAAKYESDLALVRDAAQRDPRLVASVIKNWIANDNR
;
A
#
# COMPACT_ATOMS: atom_id res chain seq x y z
N MET A 1 60.74 3.86 -71.57
CA MET A 1 60.13 4.77 -70.57
C MET A 1 58.88 4.09 -70.03
N ARG A 2 58.85 3.68 -68.76
CA ARG A 2 57.64 3.09 -68.12
C ARG A 2 57.10 4.09 -67.11
N HIS A 3 55.94 4.66 -67.39
CA HIS A 3 55.22 5.53 -66.46
C HIS A 3 54.19 4.68 -65.71
N VAL A 4 54.30 4.61 -64.38
CA VAL A 4 53.34 3.89 -63.53
C VAL A 4 52.61 4.94 -62.70
N GLN A 5 51.34 5.18 -63.01
CA GLN A 5 50.47 6.00 -62.17
C GLN A 5 49.94 5.10 -61.04
N GLN A 6 50.29 5.42 -59.80
CA GLN A 6 49.71 4.74 -58.64
C GLN A 6 48.39 5.43 -58.26
N ALA A 7 47.34 4.64 -58.05
CA ALA A 7 46.04 5.15 -57.63
C ALA A 7 46.15 5.73 -56.19
N PRO A 8 45.58 6.92 -55.94
CA PRO A 8 45.56 7.50 -54.60
C PRO A 8 44.65 6.68 -53.66
N GLY A 9 45.08 6.50 -52.40
CA GLY A 9 44.28 5.84 -51.35
C GLY A 9 44.81 4.50 -50.80
N GLY A 10 46.05 4.10 -51.14
CA GLY A 10 46.66 2.89 -50.59
C GLY A 10 46.97 2.97 -49.09
N VAL A 11 46.81 1.86 -48.38
CA VAL A 11 47.17 1.75 -46.94
C VAL A 11 48.70 1.68 -46.80
N ARG A 12 49.28 2.63 -46.06
CA ARG A 12 50.74 2.69 -45.84
C ARG A 12 51.23 1.80 -44.71
N ARG A 13 50.54 1.78 -43.56
CA ARG A 13 50.89 0.99 -42.37
C ARG A 13 49.66 0.79 -41.49
N LEU A 14 49.52 -0.39 -40.91
CA LEU A 14 48.50 -0.73 -39.93
C LEU A 14 49.13 -0.99 -38.54
N SER A 15 48.42 -0.62 -37.49
CA SER A 15 48.84 -0.88 -36.10
C SER A 15 47.62 -1.30 -35.31
N VAL A 16 47.60 -2.54 -34.82
CA VAL A 16 46.44 -3.15 -34.18
C VAL A 16 46.82 -3.65 -32.80
N ALA A 17 46.00 -3.32 -31.80
CA ALA A 17 46.09 -3.85 -30.46
C ALA A 17 44.81 -4.61 -30.14
N VAL A 18 44.95 -5.87 -29.72
CA VAL A 18 43.82 -6.73 -29.36
C VAL A 18 43.96 -7.11 -27.89
N VAL A 19 42.92 -6.81 -27.10
CA VAL A 19 42.86 -7.22 -25.70
C VAL A 19 41.83 -8.33 -25.59
N VAL A 20 42.22 -9.47 -25.05
CA VAL A 20 41.36 -10.64 -24.88
C VAL A 20 41.06 -10.82 -23.40
N ASN A 21 39.79 -11.07 -23.09
CA ASN A 21 39.34 -11.33 -21.72
C ASN A 21 39.67 -12.76 -21.29
N TYR A 22 39.78 -12.98 -19.99
CA TYR A 22 39.94 -14.29 -19.38
C TYR A 22 38.70 -15.16 -19.65
N ARG A 23 38.93 -16.47 -19.80
CA ARG A 23 37.83 -17.43 -19.92
C ARG A 23 37.26 -17.74 -18.53
N GLN A 24 35.96 -17.96 -18.45
CA GLN A 24 35.34 -18.47 -17.24
C GLN A 24 35.46 -19.99 -17.25
N GLN A 25 36.17 -20.56 -16.28
CA GLN A 25 36.26 -22.01 -16.11
C GLN A 25 35.65 -22.38 -14.76
N ALA A 26 34.79 -23.40 -14.76
CA ALA A 26 34.22 -23.91 -13.52
C ALA A 26 35.31 -24.67 -12.77
N ASP A 27 35.61 -24.22 -11.55
CA ASP A 27 36.46 -24.96 -10.62
C ASP A 27 35.73 -26.24 -10.13
N ALA A 28 36.45 -27.16 -9.51
CA ALA A 28 35.94 -28.43 -8.97
C ALA A 28 34.75 -28.26 -7.98
N LYS A 29 34.51 -27.05 -7.50
CA LYS A 29 33.41 -26.66 -6.60
C LYS A 29 32.25 -25.94 -7.32
N GLY A 30 32.23 -25.95 -8.66
CA GLY A 30 31.21 -25.28 -9.48
C GLY A 30 31.29 -23.76 -9.48
N LYS A 31 32.34 -23.16 -8.88
CA LYS A 31 32.55 -21.72 -8.88
C LYS A 31 33.22 -21.30 -10.18
N LEU A 32 32.65 -20.32 -10.87
CA LEU A 32 33.26 -19.75 -12.06
C LEU A 32 34.48 -18.92 -11.65
N VAL A 33 35.65 -19.35 -12.11
CA VAL A 33 36.94 -18.66 -11.90
C VAL A 33 37.40 -18.11 -13.24
N ALA A 34 37.91 -16.87 -13.22
CA ALA A 34 38.53 -16.26 -14.39
C ALA A 34 39.94 -16.83 -14.58
N GLU A 35 40.14 -17.55 -15.67
CA GLU A 35 41.41 -18.18 -16.03
C GLU A 35 42.02 -17.53 -17.27
N ALA A 36 43.34 -17.34 -17.26
CA ALA A 36 44.07 -16.82 -18.40
C ALA A 36 43.98 -17.78 -19.60
N LEU A 37 43.96 -17.24 -20.82
CA LEU A 37 43.97 -18.06 -22.02
C LEU A 37 45.32 -18.76 -22.19
N PRO A 38 45.34 -20.04 -22.62
CA PRO A 38 46.57 -20.74 -22.96
C PRO A 38 47.32 -20.01 -24.08
N PRO A 39 48.67 -20.06 -24.08
CA PRO A 39 49.50 -19.35 -25.06
C PRO A 39 49.23 -19.81 -26.50
N ALA A 40 48.88 -21.10 -26.70
CA ALA A 40 48.52 -21.63 -28.02
C ALA A 40 47.29 -20.94 -28.62
N LEU A 41 46.27 -20.63 -27.80
CA LEU A 41 45.07 -19.93 -28.27
C LEU A 41 45.37 -18.47 -28.58
N LEU A 42 46.23 -17.82 -27.79
CA LEU A 42 46.67 -16.44 -28.07
C LEU A 42 47.42 -16.36 -29.40
N ALA A 43 48.27 -17.33 -29.71
CA ALA A 43 48.95 -17.43 -31.00
C ALA A 43 47.94 -17.62 -32.16
N GLN A 44 46.91 -18.45 -31.96
CA GLN A 44 45.85 -18.63 -32.95
C GLN A 44 45.07 -17.34 -33.21
N ILE A 45 44.69 -16.62 -32.14
CA ILE A 45 44.01 -15.31 -32.25
C ILE A 45 44.89 -14.30 -32.99
N GLN A 46 46.19 -14.26 -32.67
CA GLN A 46 47.14 -13.41 -33.37
C GLN A 46 47.21 -13.72 -34.86
N ASN A 47 47.29 -14.99 -35.25
CA ASN A 47 47.35 -15.40 -36.65
C ASN A 47 46.07 -15.08 -37.41
N LEU A 48 44.90 -15.38 -36.81
CA LEU A 48 43.60 -15.06 -37.41
C LEU A 48 43.44 -13.55 -37.61
N THR A 49 43.90 -12.76 -36.64
CA THR A 49 43.85 -11.29 -36.75
C THR A 49 44.77 -10.79 -37.87
N LYS A 50 45.98 -11.36 -38.01
CA LYS A 50 46.90 -11.04 -39.11
C LYS A 50 46.28 -11.34 -40.48
N GLU A 51 45.62 -12.48 -40.63
CA GLU A 51 44.94 -12.86 -41.87
C GLU A 51 43.76 -11.93 -42.16
N ALA A 52 42.91 -11.66 -41.17
CA ALA A 52 41.73 -10.82 -41.31
C ALA A 52 42.05 -9.37 -41.72
N MET A 53 43.18 -8.82 -41.23
CA MET A 53 43.61 -7.46 -41.59
C MET A 53 44.49 -7.40 -42.83
N GLY A 54 44.87 -8.54 -43.43
CA GLY A 54 45.81 -8.60 -44.53
C GLY A 54 47.20 -8.08 -44.15
N PHE A 55 47.71 -8.50 -42.99
CA PHE A 55 49.01 -8.09 -42.43
C PHE A 55 50.15 -8.18 -43.47
N SER A 56 50.92 -7.10 -43.59
CA SER A 56 52.11 -7.08 -44.44
C SER A 56 53.33 -6.58 -43.66
N ALA A 57 54.36 -7.43 -43.58
CA ALA A 57 55.65 -7.05 -43.03
C ALA A 57 56.33 -5.96 -43.87
N ASP A 58 56.13 -5.98 -45.19
CA ASP A 58 56.71 -5.00 -46.12
C ASP A 58 56.12 -3.59 -45.92
N ARG A 59 54.85 -3.50 -45.48
CA ARG A 59 54.21 -2.23 -45.07
C ARG A 59 54.66 -1.75 -43.67
N GLY A 60 55.35 -2.60 -42.91
CA GLY A 60 55.71 -2.34 -41.52
C GLY A 60 54.53 -2.41 -40.56
N ASP A 61 53.55 -3.27 -40.85
CA ASP A 61 52.40 -3.47 -39.97
C ASP A 61 52.82 -4.06 -38.62
N SER A 62 52.09 -3.73 -37.56
CA SER A 62 52.32 -4.28 -36.22
C SER A 62 51.03 -4.73 -35.57
N ILE A 63 51.12 -5.81 -34.78
CA ILE A 63 50.04 -6.37 -34.00
C ILE A 63 50.53 -6.71 -32.59
N ASN A 64 49.75 -6.34 -31.57
CA ASN A 64 49.98 -6.75 -30.20
C ASN A 64 48.71 -7.36 -29.61
N VAL A 65 48.82 -8.57 -29.05
CA VAL A 65 47.70 -9.27 -28.42
C VAL A 65 48.02 -9.46 -26.94
N VAL A 66 47.19 -8.91 -26.07
CA VAL A 66 47.35 -9.00 -24.62
C VAL A 66 46.14 -9.69 -24.01
N ASN A 67 46.40 -10.61 -23.08
CA ASN A 67 45.34 -11.25 -22.31
C ASN A 67 45.23 -10.54 -20.96
N SER A 68 44.12 -9.85 -20.73
CA SER A 68 43.90 -9.09 -19.50
C SER A 68 42.51 -9.41 -18.96
N PRO A 69 42.35 -9.57 -17.63
CA PRO A 69 41.03 -9.68 -17.06
C PRO A 69 40.27 -8.38 -17.32
N PHE A 70 39.11 -8.47 -17.96
CA PHE A 70 38.23 -7.32 -18.06
C PHE A 70 37.63 -7.12 -16.68
N THR A 71 37.59 -5.87 -16.23
CA THR A 71 36.73 -5.53 -15.11
C THR A 71 35.33 -5.67 -15.66
N ALA A 72 34.74 -6.86 -15.48
CA ALA A 72 33.31 -6.93 -15.42
C ALA A 72 32.97 -6.05 -14.21
N GLU A 73 32.55 -4.81 -14.48
CA GLU A 73 31.29 -4.38 -13.92
C GLU A 73 30.29 -5.49 -14.25
N ARG A 74 30.37 -6.63 -13.53
CA ARG A 74 29.15 -7.16 -12.95
C ARG A 74 28.55 -5.90 -12.42
N GLU A 75 27.47 -5.41 -13.03
CA GLU A 75 26.56 -4.46 -12.38
C GLU A 75 26.73 -4.78 -10.91
N LYS A 76 27.45 -3.93 -10.15
CA LYS A 76 27.80 -4.22 -8.76
C LYS A 76 26.53 -4.80 -8.23
N ALA A 77 26.45 -6.10 -7.95
CA ALA A 77 25.15 -6.76 -7.78
C ALA A 77 24.42 -5.85 -6.80
N ALA A 78 23.44 -5.07 -7.31
CA ALA A 78 23.19 -3.72 -6.76
C ALA A 78 22.95 -3.95 -5.29
N PRO A 79 23.86 -3.47 -4.40
CA PRO A 79 24.10 -4.07 -3.10
C PRO A 79 22.74 -4.33 -2.48
N GLU A 80 22.36 -5.62 -2.39
CA GLU A 80 20.95 -6.07 -2.37
C GLU A 80 20.10 -5.02 -1.68
N VAL A 81 19.46 -4.16 -2.48
CA VAL A 81 18.82 -2.98 -1.93
C VAL A 81 17.75 -3.53 -1.00
N PRO A 82 17.81 -3.27 0.32
CA PRO A 82 16.91 -3.95 1.23
C PRO A 82 15.47 -3.64 0.82
N LEU A 83 14.56 -4.59 1.02
CA LEU A 83 13.22 -4.58 0.40
C LEU A 83 12.50 -3.23 0.53
N TRP A 84 12.60 -2.55 1.68
CA TRP A 84 12.02 -1.22 1.94
C TRP A 84 12.54 -0.04 1.09
N LYS A 85 13.69 -0.18 0.42
CA LYS A 85 14.34 0.85 -0.39
C LYS A 85 14.18 0.58 -1.89
N GLN A 86 13.58 -0.56 -2.24
CA GLN A 86 13.25 -0.85 -3.63
C GLN A 86 12.16 0.12 -4.09
N PRO A 87 12.32 0.76 -5.26
CA PRO A 87 11.33 1.71 -5.77
C PRO A 87 9.94 1.08 -5.85
N ASP A 88 9.85 -0.17 -6.30
CA ASP A 88 8.63 -0.95 -6.38
C ASP A 88 7.91 -1.10 -5.03
N MET A 89 8.67 -1.31 -3.94
CA MET A 89 8.09 -1.42 -2.59
C MET A 89 7.61 -0.07 -2.05
N ILE A 90 8.28 1.02 -2.41
CA ILE A 90 7.87 2.38 -2.02
C ILE A 90 6.58 2.75 -2.75
N GLU A 91 6.45 2.41 -4.02
CA GLU A 91 5.22 2.63 -4.81
C GLU A 91 4.06 1.79 -4.29
N LEU A 92 4.30 0.51 -4.00
CA LEU A 92 3.31 -0.37 -3.37
C LEU A 92 2.88 0.18 -2.00
N GLY A 93 3.84 0.62 -1.19
CA GLY A 93 3.60 1.21 0.13
C GLY A 93 2.75 2.48 0.07
N LYS A 94 3.00 3.38 -0.89
CA LYS A 94 2.18 4.58 -1.12
C LYS A 94 0.75 4.22 -1.51
N THR A 95 0.61 3.25 -2.41
CA THR A 95 -0.70 2.76 -2.87
C THR A 95 -1.49 2.16 -1.71
N LEU A 96 -0.86 1.28 -0.92
CA LEU A 96 -1.47 0.68 0.26
C LEU A 96 -1.84 1.73 1.31
N ALA A 97 -0.96 2.70 1.56
CA ALA A 97 -1.23 3.80 2.48
C ALA A 97 -2.43 4.65 2.03
N GLY A 98 -2.57 4.90 0.73
CA GLY A 98 -3.73 5.59 0.17
C GLY A 98 -5.04 4.85 0.42
N TYR A 99 -5.08 3.54 0.12
CA TYR A 99 -6.24 2.70 0.41
C TYR A 99 -6.55 2.59 1.90
N LEU A 100 -5.52 2.49 2.75
CA LEU A 100 -5.67 2.42 4.20
C LEU A 100 -6.25 3.73 4.75
N LEU A 101 -5.82 4.88 4.23
CA LEU A 101 -6.39 6.18 4.58
C LEU A 101 -7.86 6.28 4.16
N LEU A 102 -8.21 5.81 2.96
CA LEU A 102 -9.59 5.76 2.50
C LEU A 102 -10.44 4.84 3.38
N ALA A 103 -9.93 3.65 3.74
CA ALA A 103 -10.60 2.70 4.60
C ALA A 103 -10.83 3.27 6.01
N VAL A 104 -9.82 3.94 6.58
CA VAL A 104 -9.95 4.63 7.88
C VAL A 104 -10.98 5.75 7.81
N LEU A 105 -11.01 6.53 6.74
CA LEU A 105 -12.02 7.58 6.56
C LEU A 105 -13.43 7.00 6.43
N ALA A 106 -13.60 5.95 5.62
CA ALA A 106 -14.87 5.26 5.47
C ALA A 106 -15.34 4.65 6.80
N LEU A 107 -14.43 4.05 7.56
CA LEU A 107 -14.69 3.50 8.89
C LEU A 107 -15.04 4.62 9.88
N PHE A 108 -14.35 5.76 9.84
CA PHE A 108 -14.68 6.93 10.65
C PHE A 108 -16.11 7.42 10.38
N VAL A 109 -16.49 7.58 9.10
CA VAL A 109 -17.85 7.95 8.70
C VAL A 109 -18.86 6.89 9.15
N TRP A 110 -18.54 5.61 8.99
CA TRP A 110 -19.39 4.52 9.45
C TRP A 110 -19.64 4.59 10.96
N PHE A 111 -18.59 4.75 11.78
CA PHE A 111 -18.74 4.82 13.23
C PHE A 111 -19.39 6.11 13.71
N LYS A 112 -19.14 7.26 13.05
CA LYS A 112 -19.65 8.58 13.47
C LYS A 112 -21.02 8.94 12.91
N VAL A 113 -21.41 8.40 11.76
CA VAL A 113 -22.65 8.77 11.07
C VAL A 113 -23.55 7.56 10.89
N ALA A 114 -23.08 6.51 10.21
CA ALA A 114 -23.93 5.36 9.88
C ALA A 114 -24.39 4.60 11.15
N ARG A 115 -23.47 4.31 12.09
CA ARG A 115 -23.74 3.58 13.33
C ARG A 115 -24.73 4.30 14.26
N PRO A 116 -24.61 5.62 14.57
CA PRO A 116 -25.60 6.29 15.41
C PRO A 116 -26.95 6.45 14.71
N ILE A 117 -26.98 6.64 13.38
CA ILE A 117 -28.25 6.69 12.63
C ILE A 117 -28.93 5.33 12.67
N LEU A 118 -28.20 4.25 12.37
CA LEU A 118 -28.74 2.90 12.41
C LEU A 118 -29.22 2.56 13.82
N ARG A 119 -28.45 2.89 14.86
CA ARG A 119 -28.86 2.70 16.26
C ARG A 119 -30.11 3.52 16.64
N ARG A 120 -30.36 4.68 16.03
CA ARG A 120 -31.60 5.45 16.24
C ARG A 120 -32.82 4.77 15.61
N TYR A 121 -32.65 4.05 14.50
CA TYR A 121 -33.74 3.35 13.80
C TYR A 121 -33.91 1.88 14.22
N THR A 122 -32.86 1.25 14.75
CA THR A 122 -32.87 -0.14 15.21
C THR A 122 -32.90 -0.28 16.73
N SER A 123 -32.80 0.83 17.48
CA SER A 123 -33.22 0.82 18.88
C SER A 123 -34.70 0.43 18.90
N PRO A 124 -35.05 -0.74 19.46
CA PRO A 124 -36.44 -1.05 19.73
C PRO A 124 -37.01 0.09 20.60
N PRO A 125 -38.33 0.39 20.52
CA PRO A 125 -38.95 1.13 21.61
C PRO A 125 -38.48 0.45 22.90
N LEU A 126 -38.08 1.23 23.92
CA LEU A 126 -37.81 0.67 25.24
C LEU A 126 -38.91 -0.35 25.51
N PRO A 127 -38.58 -1.59 25.95
CA PRO A 127 -39.63 -2.52 26.32
C PRO A 127 -40.58 -1.74 27.21
N ALA A 128 -41.85 -1.66 26.79
CA ALA A 128 -42.90 -1.26 27.69
C ALA A 128 -42.62 -2.03 28.98
N PRO A 129 -42.61 -1.37 30.16
CA PRO A 129 -42.44 -2.09 31.40
C PRO A 129 -43.41 -3.26 31.33
N GLU A 130 -42.88 -4.48 31.40
CA GLU A 130 -43.70 -5.67 31.42
C GLU A 130 -44.80 -5.38 32.43
N ALA A 131 -46.04 -5.33 31.94
CA ALA A 131 -47.21 -5.33 32.79
C ALA A 131 -47.19 -6.69 33.49
N LYS A 132 -46.40 -6.77 34.55
CA LYS A 132 -46.72 -7.61 35.68
C LYS A 132 -48.09 -7.12 36.13
N ASP A 133 -49.03 -8.04 36.08
CA ASP A 133 -50.30 -7.91 36.77
C ASP A 133 -50.02 -7.53 38.23
N GLU A 134 -50.07 -6.23 38.51
CA GLU A 134 -50.11 -5.66 39.85
C GLU A 134 -51.38 -4.81 39.93
N THR A 135 -52.53 -5.49 39.89
CA THR A 135 -53.60 -5.13 40.81
C THR A 135 -53.11 -5.41 42.22
N GLU A 136 -52.26 -4.54 42.75
CA GLU A 136 -52.06 -4.45 44.19
C GLU A 136 -52.05 -2.98 44.57
N ALA A 137 -53.11 -2.63 45.28
CA ALA A 137 -53.30 -1.33 45.87
C ALA A 137 -52.02 -0.93 46.62
N VAL A 138 -51.53 0.27 46.32
CA VAL A 138 -50.47 0.94 47.09
C VAL A 138 -50.99 1.14 48.52
N LEU A 139 -50.73 0.16 49.37
CA LEU A 139 -50.71 0.29 50.82
C LEU A 139 -49.25 0.52 51.18
N LEU A 140 -48.90 1.78 51.49
CA LEU A 140 -47.62 2.15 52.08
C LEU A 140 -47.43 1.39 53.42
N PRO A 141 -46.43 0.50 53.56
CA PRO A 141 -45.96 0.08 54.88
C PRO A 141 -44.95 1.14 55.39
N PRO A 142 -44.90 1.45 56.70
CA PRO A 142 -44.17 2.62 57.21
C PRO A 142 -42.66 2.42 57.40
N ASP A 143 -42.10 1.24 57.16
CA ASP A 143 -40.71 0.95 57.52
C ASP A 143 -40.05 0.00 56.51
N GLU A 144 -39.36 0.55 55.50
CA GLU A 144 -38.24 -0.09 54.80
C GLU A 144 -37.40 0.98 54.08
N PRO A 145 -36.06 0.81 53.99
CA PRO A 145 -35.15 1.91 53.69
C PRO A 145 -35.35 2.42 52.26
N ALA A 146 -35.49 3.73 52.15
CA ALA A 146 -35.72 4.47 50.92
C ALA A 146 -34.83 3.98 49.77
N ASN A 147 -35.43 3.22 48.84
CA ASN A 147 -34.81 2.96 47.56
C ASN A 147 -34.66 4.32 46.84
N PRO A 148 -33.42 4.81 46.59
CA PRO A 148 -33.20 6.12 46.00
C PRO A 148 -33.78 6.22 44.58
N GLU A 149 -34.04 5.10 43.90
CA GLU A 149 -34.68 5.09 42.59
C GLU A 149 -36.18 5.39 42.66
N ILE A 150 -36.88 4.87 43.66
CA ILE A 150 -38.33 5.11 43.84
C ILE A 150 -38.59 6.57 44.18
N LEU A 151 -37.77 7.15 45.07
CA LEU A 151 -37.89 8.55 45.44
C LEU A 151 -37.62 9.50 44.26
N ARG A 152 -36.65 9.14 43.40
CA ARG A 152 -36.34 9.90 42.18
C ARG A 152 -37.44 9.75 41.13
N LEU A 153 -38.03 8.57 41.02
CA LEU A 153 -39.12 8.33 40.07
C LEU A 153 -40.39 9.11 40.47
N ALA A 154 -40.73 9.10 41.76
CA ALA A 154 -41.83 9.90 42.30
C ALA A 154 -41.61 11.40 42.07
N ALA A 155 -40.41 11.92 42.36
CA ALA A 155 -40.08 13.32 42.13
C ALA A 155 -40.12 13.72 40.64
N LYS A 156 -39.67 12.83 39.74
CA LYS A 156 -39.80 13.05 38.30
C LYS A 156 -41.26 13.09 37.85
N TYR A 157 -42.07 12.16 38.34
CA TYR A 157 -43.48 12.08 37.99
C TYR A 157 -44.25 13.32 38.44
N GLU A 158 -43.99 13.83 39.64
CA GLU A 158 -44.55 15.10 40.12
C GLU A 158 -44.12 16.29 39.24
N SER A 159 -42.84 16.33 38.82
CA SER A 159 -42.34 17.40 37.95
C SER A 159 -42.97 17.36 36.54
N ASP A 160 -43.17 16.16 36.00
CA ASP A 160 -43.78 15.95 34.68
C ASP A 160 -45.26 16.34 34.71
N LEU A 161 -45.99 16.00 35.78
CA LEU A 161 -47.38 16.43 35.97
C LEU A 161 -47.51 17.95 36.10
N ALA A 162 -46.59 18.61 36.80
CA ALA A 162 -46.58 20.05 36.93
C ALA A 162 -46.33 20.75 35.58
N LEU A 163 -45.39 20.22 34.78
CA LEU A 163 -45.07 20.74 33.45
C LEU A 163 -46.24 20.56 32.48
N VAL A 164 -46.89 19.39 32.48
CA VAL A 164 -48.08 19.15 31.65
C VAL A 164 -49.24 20.05 32.07
N ARG A 165 -49.45 20.25 33.37
CA ARG A 165 -50.51 21.14 33.87
C ARG A 165 -50.27 22.60 33.49
N ASP A 166 -49.04 23.09 33.56
CA ASP A 166 -48.67 24.46 33.14
C ASP A 166 -48.76 24.64 31.62
N ALA A 167 -48.30 23.65 30.83
CA ALA A 167 -48.46 23.65 29.37
C ALA A 167 -49.94 23.67 28.96
N ALA A 168 -50.80 22.92 29.67
CA ALA A 168 -52.24 22.89 29.42
C ALA A 168 -52.94 24.22 29.75
N GLN A 169 -52.44 24.98 30.74
CA GLN A 169 -52.98 26.30 31.07
C GLN A 169 -52.56 27.39 30.08
N ARG A 170 -51.33 27.30 29.52
CA ARG A 170 -50.81 28.31 28.60
C ARG A 170 -51.42 28.23 27.21
N ASP A 171 -51.68 27.03 26.71
CA ASP A 171 -52.14 26.86 25.34
C ASP A 171 -53.25 25.80 25.19
N PRO A 172 -54.48 26.11 25.64
CA PRO A 172 -55.59 25.15 25.66
C PRO A 172 -56.02 24.69 24.25
N ARG A 173 -55.70 25.47 23.21
CA ARG A 173 -56.03 25.14 21.81
C ARG A 173 -55.15 24.03 21.26
N LEU A 174 -53.89 23.96 21.68
CA LEU A 174 -52.97 22.90 21.28
C LEU A 174 -53.33 21.56 21.95
N VAL A 175 -53.77 21.58 23.20
CA VAL A 175 -54.23 20.35 23.90
C VAL A 175 -55.51 19.80 23.26
N ALA A 176 -56.45 20.67 22.88
CA ALA A 176 -57.68 20.26 22.21
C ALA A 176 -57.42 19.64 20.82
N SER A 177 -56.41 20.10 20.08
CA SER A 177 -56.06 19.51 18.77
C SER A 177 -55.45 18.12 18.91
N VAL A 178 -54.67 17.87 19.98
CA VAL A 178 -54.10 16.55 20.27
C VAL A 178 -55.18 15.56 20.68
N ILE A 179 -56.11 15.95 21.58
CA ILE A 179 -57.25 15.10 21.95
C ILE A 179 -58.14 14.84 20.74
N LYS A 180 -58.41 15.86 19.91
CA LYS A 180 -59.17 15.71 18.66
C LYS A 180 -58.50 14.74 17.70
N ASN A 181 -57.17 14.79 17.55
CA ASN A 181 -56.44 13.87 16.69
C ASN A 181 -56.44 12.45 17.24
N TRP A 182 -56.42 12.27 18.57
CA TRP A 182 -56.48 10.95 19.19
C TRP A 182 -57.86 10.30 19.01
N ILE A 183 -58.93 11.06 19.24
CA ILE A 183 -60.32 10.61 18.98
C ILE A 183 -60.57 10.36 17.48
N ALA A 184 -60.00 11.17 16.60
CA ALA A 184 -60.15 10.98 15.16
C ALA A 184 -59.43 9.72 14.64
N ASN A 185 -58.34 9.30 15.30
CA ASN A 185 -57.61 8.08 14.96
C ASN A 185 -58.22 6.81 15.56
N ASP A 186 -59.03 6.93 16.62
CA ASP A 186 -59.69 5.79 17.27
C ASP A 186 -60.95 5.31 16.52
N ASN A 187 -61.43 6.08 15.54
CA ASN A 187 -62.67 5.80 14.80
C ASN A 187 -62.42 5.22 13.39
N ARG A 188 -61.39 4.36 13.23
CA ARG A 188 -61.07 3.68 11.97
C ARG A 188 -60.87 2.18 12.15
#